data_AF-A0A1Q7BY01-F1
#
_entry.id   AF-A0A1Q7BY01-F1
#
_cell.length_a   1.000
_cell.length_b   1.000
_cell.length_c   1.000
_cell.angle_alpha   90.00
_cell.angle_beta   90.00
_cell.angle_gamma   90.00
#
_symmetry.space_group_name_H-M   'P 1'
#
loop_
_entity.id
_entity.type
_entity.pdbx_description
1 polymer ?
#
loop_
_entity_poly.entity_id
_entity_poly.type
_entity_poly.pdbx_seq_one_letter_code
_entity_poly.pdbx_strand_id
1 'polypeptide(L)'
;MLAWGTYQFRRLIPRILLRRRVKVATFTVAQGAYMEDFYQAFAEKISTARQNVYITGEGFDCSTPAGRGFARKLIDAMRQALDNGARVVRLQTRSTIDSTWLDHLKGLLADYPSTFELYSPLVSGVPQVASLCVIDAEDVDRNTTEFMLEINRHFGSDRRDVAGTAVFVTGHQPLAETIRSRILNVTRDGEHTARIRTAQEAESFFHGEYYFAYGSNMCPDQMVARCPSAIKTSTGVLPDMRLVFNRRGTYRPGSVASLEPAPGERVYGVIWKMSTQEFAHLDETEDPTAYRREEATVYSLQGFPYVCHLYIALPNAEDSPDPEYLAHILKCARDAGLPTGYLRALEALTTRS
;
A
#
# COMPACT_ATOMS: atom_id res chain seq x y z
N MET A 1 -70.85 44.17 -26.73
CA MET A 1 -69.62 44.99 -26.94
C MET A 1 -68.48 44.00 -27.10
N LEU A 2 -68.08 43.70 -28.35
CA LEU A 2 -66.90 44.28 -29.03
C LEU A 2 -65.60 43.84 -28.34
N ALA A 3 -64.56 43.29 -28.96
CA ALA A 3 -64.27 42.86 -30.32
C ALA A 3 -62.97 42.01 -30.28
N TRP A 4 -62.82 41.16 -31.30
CA TRP A 4 -61.59 40.60 -31.90
C TRP A 4 -60.18 40.90 -31.33
N GLY A 5 -59.37 39.84 -31.29
CA GLY A 5 -57.90 39.88 -31.26
C GLY A 5 -57.29 38.53 -31.64
N THR A 6 -57.13 38.30 -32.94
CA THR A 6 -56.53 37.12 -33.57
C THR A 6 -55.01 37.03 -33.40
N TYR A 7 -54.50 35.78 -33.43
CA TYR A 7 -53.23 35.36 -34.04
C TYR A 7 -51.91 35.45 -33.23
N GLN A 8 -51.17 34.33 -33.29
CA GLN A 8 -49.73 34.12 -32.99
C GLN A 8 -49.31 34.01 -31.52
N PHE A 9 -49.11 32.77 -31.04
CA PHE A 9 -47.84 32.33 -30.44
C PHE A 9 -47.74 30.80 -30.47
N ARG A 10 -47.66 30.23 -31.68
CA ARG A 10 -46.97 28.96 -31.91
C ARG A 10 -45.47 29.28 -31.92
N ARG A 11 -44.77 28.97 -30.82
CA ARG A 11 -43.33 28.62 -30.70
C ARG A 11 -42.77 29.14 -29.37
N LEU A 12 -41.92 28.31 -28.77
CA LEU A 12 -41.08 28.53 -27.58
C LEU A 12 -41.75 28.37 -26.22
N ILE A 13 -41.95 27.11 -25.79
CA ILE A 13 -41.24 26.64 -24.58
C ILE A 13 -40.57 25.30 -24.95
N PRO A 14 -39.23 25.18 -24.86
CA PRO A 14 -38.50 23.99 -25.26
C PRO A 14 -38.74 22.82 -24.31
N ARG A 15 -38.51 21.62 -24.85
CA ARG A 15 -38.34 20.30 -24.19
C ARG A 15 -37.37 20.32 -23.00
N ILE A 16 -37.73 20.96 -21.90
CA ILE A 16 -36.98 20.95 -20.65
C ILE A 16 -37.75 20.04 -19.69
N LEU A 17 -37.09 19.01 -19.17
CA LEU A 17 -37.57 17.91 -18.30
C LEU A 17 -37.72 16.52 -18.95
N LEU A 18 -36.84 16.15 -19.88
CA LEU A 18 -36.33 14.77 -19.85
C LEU A 18 -35.33 14.71 -18.69
N ARG A 19 -35.80 14.32 -17.49
CA ARG A 19 -34.90 14.01 -16.37
C ARG A 19 -33.89 12.96 -16.86
N ARG A 20 -32.62 13.35 -17.00
CA ARG A 20 -31.51 12.42 -17.28
C ARG A 20 -31.55 11.33 -16.22
N ARG A 21 -31.71 10.07 -16.64
CA ARG A 21 -31.86 8.95 -15.71
C ARG A 21 -30.47 8.51 -15.23
N VAL A 22 -30.12 8.94 -14.03
CA VAL A 22 -29.04 8.30 -13.25
C VAL A 22 -29.40 6.83 -13.07
N LYS A 23 -28.46 5.93 -13.38
CA LYS A 23 -28.62 4.48 -13.16
C LYS A 23 -27.73 4.07 -12.00
N VAL A 24 -28.29 3.30 -11.07
CA VAL A 24 -27.55 2.71 -9.96
C VAL A 24 -27.63 1.19 -10.08
N ALA A 25 -26.49 0.52 -10.04
CA ALA A 25 -26.40 -0.94 -9.95
C ALA A 25 -25.57 -1.30 -8.72
N THR A 26 -26.02 -2.32 -7.98
CA THR A 26 -25.36 -2.77 -6.76
C THR A 26 -25.02 -4.24 -6.87
N PHE A 27 -23.83 -4.60 -6.44
CA PHE A 27 -23.35 -5.97 -6.38
C PHE A 27 -23.00 -6.29 -4.93
N THR A 28 -23.65 -7.29 -4.35
CA THR A 28 -23.25 -7.83 -3.05
C THR A 28 -22.05 -8.73 -3.27
N VAL A 29 -20.85 -8.22 -3.06
CA VAL A 29 -19.60 -8.96 -3.23
C VAL A 29 -19.40 -9.86 -2.01
N ALA A 30 -20.10 -10.99 -2.01
CA ALA A 30 -19.84 -12.13 -1.13
C ALA A 30 -19.09 -13.22 -1.91
N GLN A 31 -18.36 -14.10 -1.22
CA GLN A 31 -17.55 -15.17 -1.83
C GLN A 31 -18.27 -15.92 -2.97
N GLY A 32 -17.52 -16.36 -3.98
CA GLY A 32 -18.02 -17.18 -5.09
C GLY A 32 -18.54 -16.36 -6.28
N ALA A 33 -19.68 -16.76 -6.85
CA ALA A 33 -20.20 -16.22 -8.12
C ALA A 33 -20.49 -14.71 -8.10
N TYR A 34 -20.86 -14.15 -6.94
CA TYR A 34 -21.17 -12.72 -6.85
C TYR A 34 -19.95 -11.82 -7.07
N MET A 35 -18.75 -12.30 -6.70
CA MET A 35 -17.50 -11.61 -6.97
C MET A 35 -17.13 -11.67 -8.45
N GLU A 36 -17.43 -12.79 -9.10
CA GLU A 36 -17.26 -12.97 -10.55
C GLU A 36 -18.15 -12.00 -11.36
N ASP A 37 -19.42 -11.89 -10.99
CA ASP A 37 -20.37 -10.98 -11.64
C ASP A 37 -19.94 -9.52 -11.52
N PHE A 38 -19.45 -9.13 -10.34
CA PHE A 38 -18.90 -7.79 -10.11
C PHE A 38 -17.70 -7.51 -11.03
N TYR A 39 -16.67 -8.36 -11.00
CA TYR A 39 -15.47 -8.13 -11.81
C TYR A 39 -15.75 -8.22 -13.31
N GLN A 40 -16.73 -9.02 -13.73
CA GLN A 40 -17.20 -9.04 -15.10
C GLN A 40 -17.81 -7.69 -15.51
N ALA A 41 -18.76 -7.18 -14.72
CA ALA A 41 -19.38 -5.89 -14.99
C ALA A 41 -18.38 -4.72 -14.91
N PHE A 42 -17.41 -4.82 -14.00
CA PHE A 42 -16.37 -3.81 -13.84
C PHE A 42 -15.43 -3.77 -15.04
N ALA A 43 -14.96 -4.93 -15.49
CA ALA A 43 -14.11 -5.07 -16.68
C ALA A 43 -14.80 -4.56 -17.94
N GLU A 44 -16.10 -4.84 -18.13
CA GLU A 44 -16.88 -4.35 -19.28
C GLU A 44 -16.97 -2.81 -19.30
N LYS A 45 -17.18 -2.19 -18.14
CA LYS A 45 -17.24 -0.73 -18.03
C LYS A 45 -15.89 -0.08 -18.32
N ILE A 46 -14.80 -0.65 -17.83
CA ILE A 46 -13.45 -0.12 -18.06
C ILE A 46 -13.06 -0.26 -19.53
N SER A 47 -13.26 -1.45 -20.13
CA SER A 47 -12.81 -1.74 -21.50
C SER A 47 -13.51 -0.87 -22.56
N THR A 48 -14.70 -0.35 -22.23
CA THR A 48 -15.49 0.53 -23.11
C THR A 48 -15.26 2.02 -22.87
N ALA A 49 -14.33 2.39 -21.97
CA ALA A 49 -13.96 3.77 -21.70
C ALA A 49 -13.41 4.45 -22.97
N ARG A 50 -13.75 5.74 -23.13
CA ARG A 50 -13.40 6.52 -24.32
C ARG A 50 -12.42 7.66 -24.04
N GLN A 51 -12.33 8.09 -22.80
CA GLN A 51 -11.55 9.25 -22.41
C GLN A 51 -10.56 8.89 -21.30
N ASN A 52 -11.05 8.72 -20.07
CA ASN A 52 -10.19 8.63 -18.90
C ASN A 52 -10.77 7.64 -17.90
N VAL A 53 -9.91 6.78 -17.37
CA VAL A 53 -10.20 5.84 -16.30
C VAL A 53 -9.30 6.18 -15.12
N TYR A 54 -9.90 6.42 -13.95
CA TYR A 54 -9.20 6.68 -12.70
C TYR A 54 -9.54 5.56 -11.72
N ILE A 55 -8.55 4.78 -11.27
CA ILE A 55 -8.76 3.62 -10.40
C ILE A 55 -7.90 3.77 -9.15
N THR A 56 -8.48 3.55 -7.98
CA THR A 56 -7.76 3.35 -6.72
C THR A 56 -7.98 1.93 -6.23
N GLY A 57 -6.96 1.31 -5.65
CA GLY A 57 -7.12 0.01 -5.00
C GLY A 57 -5.82 -0.70 -4.68
N GLU A 58 -5.93 -1.72 -3.82
CA GLU A 58 -4.81 -2.48 -3.29
C GLU A 58 -4.23 -3.51 -4.28
N GLY A 59 -4.95 -3.82 -5.35
CA GLY A 59 -4.57 -4.86 -6.29
C GLY A 59 -5.21 -6.19 -5.94
N PHE A 60 -4.55 -7.29 -6.30
CA PHE A 60 -5.08 -8.64 -6.12
C PHE A 60 -4.06 -9.54 -5.45
N ASP A 61 -4.53 -10.38 -4.53
CA ASP A 61 -3.82 -11.58 -4.12
C ASP A 61 -3.93 -12.62 -5.25
N CYS A 62 -2.80 -12.92 -5.91
CA CYS A 62 -2.75 -13.85 -7.02
C CYS A 62 -2.20 -15.22 -6.61
N SER A 63 -2.13 -15.51 -5.31
CA SER A 63 -1.82 -16.86 -4.81
C SER A 63 -2.92 -17.87 -5.19
N THR A 64 -4.17 -17.42 -5.28
CA THR A 64 -5.32 -18.26 -5.65
C THR A 64 -5.64 -18.21 -7.15
N PRO A 65 -6.20 -19.30 -7.73
CA PRO A 65 -6.67 -19.28 -9.12
C PRO A 65 -7.73 -18.20 -9.40
N ALA A 66 -8.65 -17.96 -8.46
CA ALA A 66 -9.68 -16.94 -8.58
C ALA A 66 -9.08 -15.53 -8.61
N GLY A 67 -8.16 -15.23 -7.68
CA GLY A 67 -7.44 -13.96 -7.65
C GLY A 67 -6.68 -13.67 -8.95
N ARG A 68 -5.97 -14.68 -9.50
CA ARG A 68 -5.35 -14.58 -10.84
C ARG A 68 -6.35 -14.30 -11.95
N GLY A 69 -7.54 -14.90 -11.88
CA GLY A 69 -8.62 -14.66 -12.83
C GLY A 69 -9.10 -13.21 -12.81
N PHE A 70 -9.39 -12.67 -11.62
CA PHE A 70 -9.84 -11.27 -11.47
C PHE A 70 -8.77 -10.26 -11.86
N ALA A 71 -7.52 -10.50 -11.45
CA ALA A 71 -6.37 -9.71 -11.85
C ALA A 71 -6.27 -9.60 -13.37
N ARG A 72 -6.33 -10.75 -14.07
CA ARG A 72 -6.28 -10.80 -15.53
C ARG A 72 -7.43 -10.02 -16.17
N LYS A 73 -8.68 -10.21 -15.71
CA LYS A 73 -9.84 -9.47 -16.22
C LYS A 73 -9.67 -7.97 -16.12
N LEU A 74 -9.18 -7.47 -14.98
CA LEU A 74 -8.99 -6.03 -14.79
C LEU A 74 -7.87 -5.49 -15.69
N ILE A 75 -6.77 -6.23 -15.81
CA ILE A 75 -5.63 -5.86 -16.65
C ILE A 75 -6.04 -5.84 -18.12
N ASP A 76 -6.73 -6.87 -18.60
CA ASP A 76 -7.19 -6.94 -19.99
C ASP A 76 -8.17 -5.81 -20.31
N ALA A 77 -9.05 -5.46 -19.36
CA ALA A 77 -9.96 -4.33 -19.51
C ALA A 77 -9.20 -2.99 -19.60
N MET A 78 -8.19 -2.77 -18.75
CA MET A 78 -7.35 -1.56 -18.81
C MET A 78 -6.56 -1.50 -20.11
N ARG A 79 -5.98 -2.61 -20.59
CA ARG A 79 -5.31 -2.69 -21.89
C ARG A 79 -6.25 -2.31 -23.01
N GLN A 80 -7.45 -2.88 -23.04
CA GLN A 80 -8.45 -2.56 -24.06
C GLN A 80 -8.86 -1.08 -24.03
N ALA A 81 -9.00 -0.47 -22.85
CA ALA A 81 -9.27 0.96 -22.72
C ALA A 81 -8.12 1.81 -23.29
N LEU A 82 -6.87 1.44 -22.96
CA LEU A 82 -5.66 2.10 -23.45
C LEU A 82 -5.52 1.96 -24.97
N ASP A 83 -5.79 0.78 -25.53
CA ASP A 83 -5.80 0.51 -26.98
C ASP A 83 -6.88 1.34 -27.70
N ASN A 84 -8.00 1.59 -27.03
CA ASN A 84 -9.06 2.47 -27.52
C ASN A 84 -8.72 3.97 -27.42
N GLY A 85 -7.51 4.31 -26.94
CA GLY A 85 -7.02 5.68 -26.81
C GLY A 85 -7.42 6.39 -25.52
N ALA A 86 -8.03 5.67 -24.55
CA ALA A 86 -8.27 6.22 -23.23
C ALA A 86 -6.97 6.33 -22.43
N ARG A 87 -6.94 7.24 -21.47
CA ARG A 87 -5.87 7.31 -20.45
C ARG A 87 -6.32 6.58 -19.19
N VAL A 88 -5.42 5.80 -18.60
CA VAL A 88 -5.68 5.09 -17.34
C VAL A 88 -4.74 5.63 -16.27
N VAL A 89 -5.30 6.15 -15.18
CA VAL A 89 -4.58 6.60 -14.00
C VAL A 89 -4.89 5.65 -12.85
N ARG A 90 -3.89 4.95 -12.36
CA ARG A 90 -4.01 4.02 -11.23
C ARG A 90 -3.27 4.55 -10.01
N LEU A 91 -3.96 4.67 -8.89
CA LEU A 91 -3.37 4.82 -7.57
C LEU A 91 -3.35 3.44 -6.88
N GLN A 92 -2.16 2.84 -6.86
CA GLN A 92 -1.89 1.57 -6.18
C GLN A 92 -1.69 1.87 -4.69
N THR A 93 -2.70 1.57 -3.88
CA THR A 93 -2.77 2.03 -2.48
C THR A 93 -1.92 1.21 -1.52
N ARG A 94 -1.60 -0.04 -1.88
CA ARG A 94 -0.70 -0.89 -1.12
C ARG A 94 0.72 -0.79 -1.66
N SER A 95 1.68 -0.53 -0.78
CA SER A 95 3.12 -0.39 -1.10
C SER A 95 3.83 -1.73 -1.33
N THR A 96 3.20 -2.83 -0.93
CA THR A 96 3.66 -4.21 -1.16
C THR A 96 2.52 -4.96 -1.82
N ILE A 97 2.78 -5.59 -2.96
CA ILE A 97 1.76 -6.31 -3.73
C ILE A 97 2.27 -7.66 -4.20
N ASP A 98 1.34 -8.53 -4.56
CA ASP A 98 1.64 -9.83 -5.16
C ASP A 98 2.52 -9.68 -6.43
N SER A 99 3.50 -10.57 -6.60
CA SER A 99 4.45 -10.52 -7.72
C SER A 99 3.79 -10.65 -9.10
N THR A 100 2.75 -11.49 -9.22
CA THR A 100 1.97 -11.62 -10.46
C THR A 100 1.23 -10.33 -10.77
N TRP A 101 0.66 -9.70 -9.75
CA TRP A 101 0.00 -8.40 -9.90
C TRP A 101 1.00 -7.30 -10.29
N LEU A 102 2.17 -7.27 -9.65
CA LEU A 102 3.27 -6.37 -9.98
C LEU A 102 3.72 -6.55 -11.43
N ASP A 103 3.91 -7.78 -11.91
CA ASP A 103 4.29 -8.07 -13.29
C ASP A 103 3.26 -7.53 -14.30
N HIS A 104 1.97 -7.61 -13.97
CA HIS A 104 0.94 -7.01 -14.80
C HIS A 104 1.04 -5.47 -14.85
N LEU A 105 1.27 -4.81 -13.72
CA LEU A 105 1.46 -3.35 -13.68
C LEU A 105 2.74 -2.91 -14.43
N LYS A 106 3.82 -3.68 -14.29
CA LYS A 106 5.07 -3.49 -15.05
C LYS A 106 4.83 -3.59 -16.56
N GLY A 107 4.03 -4.57 -16.98
CA GLY A 107 3.62 -4.71 -18.38
C GLY A 107 2.87 -3.48 -18.89
N LEU A 108 1.91 -2.94 -18.12
CA LEU A 108 1.20 -1.71 -18.50
C LEU A 108 2.13 -0.49 -18.60
N LEU A 109 3.08 -0.34 -17.68
CA LEU A 109 4.09 0.73 -17.74
C LEU A 109 4.99 0.62 -18.98
N ALA A 110 5.38 -0.60 -19.34
CA ALA A 110 6.23 -0.85 -20.50
C ALA A 110 5.48 -0.63 -21.83
N ASP A 111 4.24 -1.12 -21.91
CA ASP A 111 3.48 -1.13 -23.15
C ASP A 111 2.79 0.22 -23.44
N TYR A 112 2.41 0.98 -22.39
CA TYR A 112 1.63 2.22 -22.50
C TYR A 112 2.24 3.41 -21.73
N PRO A 113 3.52 3.77 -21.95
CA PRO A 113 4.23 4.75 -21.12
C PRO A 113 3.66 6.18 -21.18
N SER A 114 2.86 6.51 -22.20
CA SER A 114 2.24 7.84 -22.38
C SER A 114 0.81 7.93 -21.88
N THR A 115 0.10 6.80 -21.76
CA THR A 115 -1.35 6.75 -21.48
C THR A 115 -1.70 5.98 -20.21
N PHE A 116 -0.81 5.13 -19.70
CA PHE A 116 -0.93 4.52 -18.38
C PHE A 116 -0.08 5.28 -17.36
N GLU A 117 -0.68 5.71 -16.26
CA GLU A 117 0.02 6.35 -15.15
C GLU A 117 -0.19 5.59 -13.85
N LEU A 118 0.91 5.22 -13.19
CA LEU A 118 0.90 4.53 -11.91
C LEU A 118 1.41 5.46 -10.81
N TYR A 119 0.65 5.54 -9.72
CA TYR A 119 1.00 6.28 -8.52
C TYR A 119 0.88 5.37 -7.31
N SER A 120 1.65 5.65 -6.26
CA SER A 120 1.49 4.99 -4.96
C SER A 120 1.79 5.96 -3.81
N PRO A 121 1.02 5.94 -2.73
CA PRO A 121 1.35 6.69 -1.52
C PRO A 121 2.72 6.28 -0.96
N LEU A 122 3.51 7.26 -0.52
CA LEU A 122 4.81 7.04 0.15
C LEU A 122 4.65 6.68 1.63
N VAL A 123 3.49 6.95 2.21
CA VAL A 123 3.21 6.80 3.64
C VAL A 123 1.98 5.93 3.85
N SER A 124 2.12 4.91 4.70
CA SER A 124 0.98 4.15 5.23
C SER A 124 0.14 5.08 6.11
N GLY A 125 -1.07 5.47 5.67
CA GLY A 125 -1.97 6.31 6.46
C GLY A 125 -2.44 7.62 5.81
N VAL A 126 -2.07 7.91 4.55
CA VAL A 126 -2.92 8.79 3.71
C VAL A 126 -4.34 8.23 3.79
N PRO A 127 -5.41 9.04 3.98
CA PRO A 127 -6.77 8.53 4.03
C PRO A 127 -6.93 7.59 2.86
N GLN A 128 -7.08 6.28 3.14
CA GLN A 128 -7.17 5.27 2.10
C GLN A 128 -8.27 5.76 1.18
N VAL A 129 -7.88 6.21 -0.03
CA VAL A 129 -8.89 6.47 -1.04
C VAL A 129 -9.51 5.11 -1.19
N ALA A 130 -10.78 4.98 -0.76
CA ALA A 130 -11.52 3.73 -0.80
C ALA A 130 -11.34 3.08 -2.18
N SER A 131 -11.64 1.80 -2.33
CA SER A 131 -11.68 1.22 -3.69
C SER A 131 -12.73 1.99 -4.51
N LEU A 132 -12.24 2.90 -5.36
CA LEU A 132 -13.01 3.86 -6.15
C LEU A 132 -12.55 3.73 -7.59
N CYS A 133 -13.50 3.83 -8.51
CA CYS A 133 -13.19 4.00 -9.91
C CYS A 133 -14.08 5.06 -10.56
N VAL A 134 -13.50 5.87 -11.42
CA VAL A 134 -14.22 6.84 -12.24
C VAL A 134 -13.86 6.63 -13.69
N ILE A 135 -14.87 6.43 -14.52
CA ILE A 135 -14.73 6.23 -15.96
C ILE A 135 -15.44 7.38 -16.66
N ASP A 136 -14.73 8.01 -17.60
CA ASP A 136 -15.20 9.07 -18.47
C ASP A 136 -15.94 10.18 -17.70
N ALA A 137 -15.28 10.72 -16.66
CA ALA A 137 -15.88 11.71 -15.76
C ALA A 137 -16.45 12.95 -16.49
N GLU A 138 -15.92 13.28 -17.67
CA GLU A 138 -16.29 14.42 -18.50
C GLU A 138 -17.48 14.09 -19.45
N ASP A 139 -17.82 12.81 -19.62
CA ASP A 139 -18.98 12.38 -20.40
C ASP A 139 -20.25 12.53 -19.56
N VAL A 140 -21.06 13.53 -19.90
CA VAL A 140 -22.23 13.95 -19.14
C VAL A 140 -23.31 12.86 -18.98
N ASP A 141 -23.34 11.87 -19.89
CA ASP A 141 -24.40 10.86 -19.95
C ASP A 141 -23.90 9.45 -19.62
N ARG A 142 -22.63 9.13 -19.90
CA ARG A 142 -22.08 7.77 -19.74
C ARG A 142 -21.03 7.63 -18.66
N ASN A 143 -20.62 8.72 -18.00
CA ASN A 143 -19.72 8.65 -16.85
C ASN A 143 -20.19 7.56 -15.89
N THR A 144 -19.24 6.81 -15.34
CA THR A 144 -19.53 5.82 -14.31
C THR A 144 -18.62 6.04 -13.13
N THR A 145 -19.20 6.11 -11.94
CA THR A 145 -18.48 6.08 -10.67
C THR A 145 -18.76 4.74 -10.01
N GLU A 146 -17.71 4.04 -9.61
CA GLU A 146 -17.75 2.84 -8.80
C GLU A 146 -17.15 3.15 -7.43
N PHE A 147 -17.74 2.58 -6.40
CA PHE A 147 -17.16 2.56 -5.06
C PHE A 147 -17.56 1.29 -4.33
N MET A 148 -16.59 0.70 -3.62
CA MET A 148 -16.81 -0.41 -2.72
C MET A 148 -17.17 0.11 -1.32
N LEU A 149 -18.34 -0.31 -0.82
CA LEU A 149 -18.72 -0.11 0.56
C LEU A 149 -18.27 -1.32 1.38
N GLU A 150 -17.16 -1.16 2.09
CA GLU A 150 -16.66 -2.15 3.03
C GLU A 150 -17.32 -1.97 4.39
N ILE A 151 -17.90 -3.04 4.94
CA ILE A 151 -18.48 -3.02 6.29
C ILE A 151 -17.42 -3.47 7.28
N ASN A 152 -16.58 -2.55 7.75
CA ASN A 152 -15.70 -2.82 8.89
C ASN A 152 -16.53 -3.09 10.15
N ARG A 153 -16.34 -4.23 10.83
CA ARG A 153 -16.84 -4.39 12.20
C ARG A 153 -15.85 -3.82 13.21
N HIS A 154 -16.39 -3.04 14.14
CA HIS A 154 -15.73 -2.72 15.39
C HIS A 154 -15.58 -3.97 16.28
N PHE A 155 -14.41 -4.09 16.94
CA PHE A 155 -14.04 -4.89 18.11
C PHE A 155 -14.83 -6.18 18.42
N GLY A 156 -14.14 -7.34 18.33
CA GLY A 156 -14.50 -8.56 19.07
C GLY A 156 -15.15 -9.72 18.30
N SER A 157 -15.11 -9.76 16.96
CA SER A 157 -15.60 -10.94 16.21
C SER A 157 -14.56 -11.53 15.26
N ASP A 158 -14.26 -12.80 15.47
CA ASP A 158 -13.18 -13.58 14.85
C ASP A 158 -13.63 -14.27 13.52
N ARG A 159 -14.27 -13.53 12.61
CA ARG A 159 -14.76 -14.08 11.33
C ARG A 159 -14.18 -13.36 10.11
N ARG A 160 -13.49 -14.12 9.24
CA ARG A 160 -12.81 -13.69 8.00
C ARG A 160 -13.74 -13.53 6.77
N ASP A 161 -15.05 -13.46 6.98
CA ASP A 161 -16.05 -13.41 5.91
C ASP A 161 -16.82 -12.07 5.99
N VAL A 162 -16.37 -11.04 5.26
CA VAL A 162 -17.14 -9.81 5.09
C VAL A 162 -17.45 -9.61 3.62
N ALA A 163 -18.75 -9.47 3.31
CA ALA A 163 -19.21 -9.12 1.97
C ALA A 163 -19.18 -7.59 1.79
N GLY A 164 -18.42 -7.10 0.80
CA GLY A 164 -18.47 -5.70 0.38
C GLY A 164 -19.70 -5.45 -0.51
N THR A 165 -20.23 -4.24 -0.55
CA THR A 165 -21.23 -3.87 -1.56
C THR A 165 -20.61 -2.92 -2.56
N ALA A 166 -20.42 -3.37 -3.79
CA ALA A 166 -19.97 -2.50 -4.87
C ALA A 166 -21.17 -1.76 -5.46
N VAL A 167 -21.03 -0.45 -5.66
CA VAL A 167 -22.08 0.41 -6.23
C VAL A 167 -21.55 1.08 -7.48
N PHE A 168 -22.24 0.91 -8.59
CA PHE A 168 -22.03 1.67 -9.81
C PHE A 168 -23.10 2.74 -9.97
N VAL A 169 -22.67 3.99 -10.14
CA VAL A 169 -23.53 5.13 -10.47
C VAL A 169 -23.16 5.60 -11.87
N THR A 170 -24.07 5.45 -12.83
CA THR A 170 -23.87 5.89 -14.23
C THR A 170 -24.73 7.10 -14.56
N GLY A 171 -24.15 8.06 -15.27
CA GLY A 171 -24.83 9.28 -15.74
C GLY A 171 -24.98 10.36 -14.66
N HIS A 172 -24.10 10.36 -13.65
CA HIS A 172 -24.09 11.36 -12.57
C HIS A 172 -22.76 12.14 -12.58
N GLN A 173 -22.60 13.02 -13.56
CA GLN A 173 -21.35 13.76 -13.80
C GLN A 173 -20.79 14.50 -12.56
N PRO A 174 -21.59 15.23 -11.75
CA PRO A 174 -21.04 15.93 -10.59
C PRO A 174 -20.36 15.01 -9.56
N LEU A 175 -20.82 13.76 -9.45
CA LEU A 175 -20.22 12.76 -8.58
C LEU A 175 -18.90 12.27 -9.18
N ALA A 176 -18.92 11.92 -10.47
CA ALA A 176 -17.73 11.48 -11.20
C ALA A 176 -16.61 12.53 -11.14
N GLU A 177 -16.92 13.80 -11.38
CA GLU A 177 -15.97 14.90 -11.29
C GLU A 177 -15.45 15.10 -9.85
N THR A 178 -16.31 15.01 -8.85
CA THR A 178 -15.90 15.13 -7.44
C THR A 178 -14.91 14.03 -7.05
N ILE A 179 -15.20 12.77 -7.41
CA ILE A 179 -14.32 11.64 -7.08
C ILE A 179 -13.02 11.72 -7.88
N ARG A 180 -13.10 12.03 -9.18
CA ARG A 180 -11.91 12.26 -10.02
C ARG A 180 -11.00 13.31 -9.40
N SER A 181 -11.54 14.46 -8.99
CA SER A 181 -10.74 15.53 -8.38
C SER A 181 -10.07 15.08 -7.09
N ARG A 182 -10.72 14.24 -6.27
CA ARG A 182 -10.10 13.67 -5.07
C ARG A 182 -8.92 12.77 -5.42
N ILE A 183 -9.09 11.87 -6.39
CA ILE A 183 -8.00 10.99 -6.85
C ILE A 183 -6.83 11.84 -7.39
N LEU A 184 -7.14 12.82 -8.24
CA LEU A 184 -6.12 13.69 -8.84
C LEU A 184 -5.37 14.53 -7.79
N ASN A 185 -6.05 15.01 -6.74
CA ASN A 185 -5.39 15.75 -5.68
C ASN A 185 -4.34 14.90 -4.95
N VAL A 186 -4.62 13.61 -4.69
CA VAL A 186 -3.63 12.70 -4.11
C VAL A 186 -2.45 12.51 -5.06
N THR A 187 -2.70 12.29 -6.36
CA THR A 187 -1.60 12.12 -7.34
C THR A 187 -0.73 13.36 -7.54
N ARG A 188 -1.22 14.55 -7.16
CA ARG A 188 -0.50 15.83 -7.25
C ARG A 188 0.28 16.17 -5.97
N ASP A 189 0.04 15.45 -4.89
CA ASP A 189 0.78 15.58 -3.64
C ASP A 189 2.14 14.88 -3.77
N GLY A 190 3.11 15.57 -4.36
CA GLY A 190 4.46 15.05 -4.59
C GLY A 190 5.28 14.85 -3.30
N GLU A 191 4.81 15.35 -2.16
CA GLU A 191 5.44 15.08 -0.86
C GLU A 191 5.05 13.69 -0.34
N HIS A 192 3.81 13.26 -0.60
CA HIS A 192 3.27 12.02 -0.02
C HIS A 192 2.88 10.95 -1.06
N THR A 193 3.00 11.23 -2.36
CA THR A 193 2.67 10.28 -3.44
C THR A 193 3.78 10.23 -4.48
N ALA A 194 4.25 9.02 -4.78
CA ALA A 194 5.22 8.78 -5.83
C ALA A 194 4.53 8.44 -7.15
N ARG A 195 5.03 9.02 -8.25
CA ARG A 195 4.72 8.57 -9.61
C ARG A 195 5.75 7.53 -10.05
N ILE A 196 5.28 6.33 -10.37
CA ILE A 196 6.08 5.22 -10.87
C ILE A 196 6.03 5.24 -12.39
N ARG A 197 7.19 5.36 -13.04
CA ARG A 197 7.32 5.56 -14.49
C ARG A 197 7.82 4.35 -15.24
N THR A 198 8.56 3.46 -14.58
CA THR A 198 9.21 2.33 -15.25
C THR A 198 8.94 1.03 -14.52
N ALA A 199 9.07 -0.09 -15.24
CA ALA A 199 8.98 -1.42 -14.64
C ALA A 199 10.04 -1.65 -13.54
N GLN A 200 11.23 -1.07 -13.69
CA GLN A 200 12.30 -1.15 -12.68
C GLN A 200 11.96 -0.34 -11.43
N GLU A 201 11.41 0.86 -11.59
CA GLU A 201 10.90 1.64 -10.46
C GLU A 201 9.77 0.89 -9.75
N ALA A 202 8.84 0.30 -10.50
CA ALA A 202 7.75 -0.49 -9.93
C ALA A 202 8.28 -1.70 -9.16
N GLU A 203 9.26 -2.42 -9.70
CA GLU A 203 9.92 -3.53 -9.02
C GLU A 203 10.49 -3.09 -7.67
N SER A 204 11.33 -2.06 -7.68
CA SER A 204 11.94 -1.53 -6.46
C SER A 204 10.91 -1.00 -5.46
N PHE A 205 9.81 -0.43 -5.96
CA PHE A 205 8.80 0.20 -5.12
C PHE A 205 7.82 -0.82 -4.52
N PHE A 206 7.44 -1.88 -5.22
CA PHE A 206 6.34 -2.75 -4.78
C PHE A 206 6.75 -4.15 -4.34
N HIS A 207 7.96 -4.60 -4.68
CA HIS A 207 8.40 -5.98 -4.45
C HIS A 207 8.81 -6.28 -2.99
N GLY A 208 8.76 -5.30 -2.08
CA GLY A 208 9.34 -5.47 -0.75
C GLY A 208 8.49 -5.00 0.43
N GLU A 209 8.73 -5.62 1.56
CA GLU A 209 8.23 -5.22 2.88
C GLU A 209 9.35 -4.53 3.67
N TYR A 210 8.97 -3.82 4.73
CA TYR A 210 9.93 -3.12 5.56
C TYR A 210 10.41 -4.01 6.71
N TYR A 211 11.71 -3.99 6.97
CA TYR A 211 12.35 -4.67 8.08
C TYR A 211 13.03 -3.63 8.97
N PHE A 212 12.75 -3.65 10.27
CA PHE A 212 13.40 -2.79 11.24
C PHE A 212 14.52 -3.55 11.97
N ALA A 213 15.75 -3.17 11.67
CA ALA A 213 16.93 -3.68 12.34
C ALA A 213 17.36 -2.77 13.48
N TYR A 214 17.52 -3.33 14.68
CA TYR A 214 17.98 -2.63 15.89
C TYR A 214 19.27 -3.24 16.49
N GLY A 215 19.72 -4.37 15.93
CA GLY A 215 20.95 -5.10 16.30
C GLY A 215 21.97 -5.13 15.16
N SER A 216 22.67 -6.26 14.98
CA SER A 216 23.72 -6.38 13.96
C SER A 216 23.23 -6.27 12.51
N ASN A 217 21.96 -6.56 12.22
CA ASN A 217 21.39 -6.30 10.89
C ASN A 217 21.28 -4.80 10.55
N MET A 218 21.66 -3.87 11.45
CA MET A 218 21.85 -2.47 11.08
C MET A 218 23.05 -2.27 10.15
N CYS A 219 24.02 -3.19 10.14
CA CYS A 219 25.21 -3.12 9.31
C CYS A 219 24.87 -3.46 7.85
N PRO A 220 25.15 -2.57 6.88
CA PRO A 220 24.82 -2.82 5.47
C PRO A 220 25.42 -4.11 4.91
N ASP A 221 26.71 -4.38 5.17
CA ASP A 221 27.40 -5.56 4.64
C ASP A 221 26.76 -6.86 5.14
N GLN A 222 26.38 -6.91 6.43
CA GLN A 222 25.69 -8.07 6.99
C GLN A 222 24.29 -8.22 6.41
N MET A 223 23.56 -7.10 6.30
CA MET A 223 22.20 -7.10 5.79
C MET A 223 22.16 -7.57 4.33
N VAL A 224 23.02 -7.04 3.46
CA VAL A 224 23.09 -7.43 2.05
C VAL A 224 23.58 -8.87 1.86
N ALA A 225 24.49 -9.35 2.73
CA ALA A 225 24.92 -10.75 2.69
C ALA A 225 23.79 -11.74 3.01
N ARG A 226 22.86 -11.35 3.90
CA ARG A 226 21.67 -12.15 4.26
C ARG A 226 20.53 -11.97 3.25
N CYS A 227 20.29 -10.74 2.83
CA CYS A 227 19.18 -10.35 1.96
C CYS A 227 19.72 -9.45 0.84
N PRO A 228 20.15 -10.02 -0.29
CA PRO A 228 20.73 -9.28 -1.40
C PRO A 228 19.86 -8.15 -1.96
N SER A 229 18.53 -8.25 -1.85
CA SER A 229 17.61 -7.19 -2.28
C SER A 229 17.42 -6.05 -1.27
N ALA A 230 18.05 -6.13 -0.08
CA ALA A 230 17.86 -5.14 0.97
C ALA A 230 18.39 -3.75 0.58
N ILE A 231 17.47 -2.78 0.59
CA ILE A 231 17.75 -1.36 0.33
C ILE A 231 17.52 -0.58 1.62
N LYS A 232 18.54 0.19 2.05
CA LYS A 232 18.39 1.11 3.20
C LYS A 232 17.35 2.18 2.83
N THR A 233 16.20 2.16 3.49
CA THR A 233 15.13 3.13 3.25
C THR A 233 15.32 4.38 4.11
N SER A 234 15.50 4.19 5.43
CA SER A 234 15.68 5.30 6.37
C SER A 234 16.26 4.81 7.70
N THR A 235 16.57 5.73 8.61
CA THR A 235 16.72 5.43 10.03
C THR A 235 15.39 5.70 10.74
N GLY A 236 15.09 4.90 11.76
CA GLY A 236 13.79 4.93 12.41
C GLY A 236 13.86 4.79 13.92
N VAL A 237 12.72 5.07 14.55
CA VAL A 237 12.45 4.94 15.97
C VAL A 237 11.21 4.10 16.20
N LEU A 238 11.36 3.06 17.02
CA LEU A 238 10.30 2.23 17.53
C LEU A 238 9.92 2.74 18.93
N PRO A 239 8.70 3.26 19.14
CA PRO A 239 8.25 3.74 20.44
C PRO A 239 7.88 2.58 21.38
N ASP A 240 7.85 2.88 22.68
CA ASP A 240 7.35 2.03 23.76
C ASP A 240 8.06 0.68 23.90
N MET A 241 9.32 0.63 23.45
CA MET A 241 10.20 -0.53 23.52
C MET A 241 11.57 -0.12 24.04
N ARG A 242 12.28 -1.07 24.65
CA ARG A 242 13.69 -0.92 25.03
C ARG A 242 14.55 -2.06 24.46
N LEU A 243 15.82 -1.76 24.23
CA LEU A 243 16.83 -2.73 23.79
C LEU A 243 17.33 -3.53 25.00
N VAL A 244 17.34 -4.86 24.89
CA VAL A 244 17.83 -5.78 25.94
C VAL A 244 18.68 -6.89 25.33
N PHE A 245 19.49 -7.58 26.14
CA PHE A 245 20.27 -8.74 25.70
C PHE A 245 19.94 -9.97 26.54
N ASN A 246 18.69 -10.44 26.45
CA ASN A 246 18.13 -11.50 27.28
C ASN A 246 18.13 -12.91 26.62
N ARG A 247 18.83 -13.06 25.50
CA ARG A 247 18.92 -14.32 24.74
C ARG A 247 20.38 -14.68 24.51
N ARG A 248 20.80 -15.89 24.87
CA ARG A 248 22.15 -16.37 24.56
C ARG A 248 22.35 -16.49 23.05
N GLY A 249 23.47 -16.01 22.53
CA GLY A 249 23.84 -16.18 21.13
C GLY A 249 24.07 -17.64 20.76
N THR A 250 23.54 -18.06 19.61
CA THR A 250 23.73 -19.43 19.10
C THR A 250 25.14 -19.66 18.55
N TYR A 251 25.70 -18.65 17.89
CA TYR A 251 26.99 -18.71 17.19
C TYR A 251 28.04 -17.74 17.74
N ARG A 252 27.75 -17.10 18.89
CA ARG A 252 28.65 -16.13 19.52
C ARG A 252 28.54 -16.23 21.05
N PRO A 253 29.62 -15.91 21.79
CA PRO A 253 29.53 -15.77 23.23
C PRO A 253 28.57 -14.64 23.62
N GLY A 254 28.11 -14.66 24.88
CA GLY A 254 27.23 -13.64 25.43
C GLY A 254 25.81 -13.66 24.89
N SER A 255 25.03 -12.67 25.30
CA SER A 255 23.65 -12.48 24.89
C SER A 255 23.52 -11.56 23.67
N VAL A 256 22.51 -11.81 22.84
CA VAL A 256 22.19 -11.10 21.60
C VAL A 256 21.04 -10.11 21.79
N ALA A 257 20.98 -9.10 20.92
CA ALA A 257 20.03 -8.02 21.00
C ALA A 257 18.58 -8.52 20.84
N SER A 258 17.68 -7.99 21.67
CA SER A 258 16.25 -8.22 21.65
C SER A 258 15.51 -6.92 22.04
N LEU A 259 14.18 -6.97 21.98
CA LEU A 259 13.30 -5.89 22.39
C LEU A 259 12.35 -6.36 23.46
N GLU A 260 11.93 -5.46 24.34
CA GLU A 260 10.81 -5.70 25.24
C GLU A 260 9.99 -4.43 25.46
N PRO A 261 8.69 -4.56 25.83
CA PRO A 261 7.83 -3.43 26.10
C PRO A 261 8.39 -2.54 27.22
N ALA A 262 8.50 -1.25 26.93
CA ALA A 262 8.93 -0.23 27.87
C ALA A 262 8.25 1.10 27.51
N PRO A 263 7.03 1.35 28.03
CA PRO A 263 6.27 2.56 27.71
C PRO A 263 7.07 3.84 27.95
N GLY A 264 7.10 4.72 26.96
CA GLY A 264 7.87 5.98 26.98
C GLY A 264 9.34 5.86 26.58
N GLU A 265 9.88 4.64 26.49
CA GLU A 265 11.22 4.40 25.92
C GLU A 265 11.16 4.27 24.40
N ARG A 266 12.34 4.31 23.77
CA ARG A 266 12.48 4.34 22.31
C ARG A 266 13.72 3.57 21.89
N VAL A 267 13.58 2.75 20.85
CA VAL A 267 14.70 2.06 20.20
C VAL A 267 14.93 2.65 18.82
N TYR A 268 16.17 3.04 18.53
CA TYR A 268 16.56 3.54 17.22
C TYR A 268 17.25 2.44 16.41
N GLY A 269 17.01 2.46 15.11
CA GLY A 269 17.50 1.44 14.19
C GLY A 269 17.44 1.85 12.73
N VAL A 270 17.63 0.88 11.85
CA VAL A 270 17.60 1.05 10.39
C VAL A 270 16.35 0.38 9.82
N ILE A 271 15.65 1.09 8.94
CA ILE A 271 14.53 0.58 8.16
C ILE A 271 15.07 0.15 6.80
N TRP A 272 15.03 -1.16 6.55
CA TRP A 272 15.34 -1.78 5.28
C TRP A 272 14.06 -2.06 4.51
N LYS A 273 14.13 -2.00 3.18
CA LYS A 273 13.10 -2.56 2.30
C LYS A 273 13.72 -3.73 1.55
N MET A 274 13.07 -4.88 1.60
CA MET A 274 13.59 -6.13 1.03
C MET A 274 12.45 -7.00 0.55
N SER A 275 12.74 -7.91 -0.38
CA SER A 275 11.72 -8.78 -0.95
C SER A 275 11.04 -9.66 0.09
N THR A 276 9.74 -9.90 -0.08
CA THR A 276 8.97 -10.82 0.79
C THR A 276 9.55 -12.24 0.80
N GLN A 277 10.18 -12.67 -0.29
CA GLN A 277 10.82 -14.00 -0.37
C GLN A 277 12.05 -14.12 0.53
N GLU A 278 12.84 -13.06 0.66
CA GLU A 278 14.03 -13.04 1.52
C GLU A 278 13.68 -13.02 3.01
N PHE A 279 12.46 -12.62 3.39
CA PHE A 279 12.01 -12.70 4.79
C PHE A 279 11.96 -14.15 5.29
N ALA A 280 11.63 -15.12 4.44
CA ALA A 280 11.67 -16.54 4.83
C ALA A 280 13.10 -17.00 5.15
N HIS A 281 14.08 -16.54 4.36
CA HIS A 281 15.50 -16.82 4.65
C HIS A 281 15.99 -16.10 5.91
N LEU A 282 15.50 -14.88 6.15
CA LEU A 282 15.81 -14.14 7.37
C LEU A 282 15.18 -14.83 8.61
N ASP A 283 13.97 -15.38 8.49
CA ASP A 283 13.34 -16.17 9.57
C ASP A 283 14.20 -17.37 9.96
N GLU A 284 14.76 -18.09 8.98
CA GLU A 284 15.68 -19.21 9.23
C GLU A 284 16.98 -18.73 9.89
N THR A 285 17.52 -17.60 9.44
CA THR A 285 18.78 -17.02 9.95
C THR A 285 18.65 -16.54 11.40
N GLU A 286 17.50 -15.95 11.74
CA GLU A 286 17.18 -15.51 13.10
C GLU A 286 16.78 -16.68 14.02
N ASP A 287 16.66 -17.90 13.47
CA ASP A 287 16.20 -19.12 14.15
C ASP A 287 14.79 -18.94 14.75
N PRO A 288 13.74 -19.54 14.16
CA PRO A 288 12.37 -19.41 14.65
C PRO A 288 12.14 -19.93 16.08
N THR A 289 13.09 -20.71 16.62
CA THR A 289 13.08 -21.18 18.01
C THR A 289 13.78 -20.21 18.97
N ALA A 290 14.53 -19.24 18.45
CA ALA A 290 15.22 -18.20 19.18
C ALA A 290 14.51 -16.85 19.10
N TYR A 291 13.92 -16.52 17.96
CA TYR A 291 13.23 -15.26 17.72
C TYR A 291 11.83 -15.47 17.12
N ARG A 292 10.91 -14.57 17.47
CA ARG A 292 9.60 -14.45 16.85
C ARG A 292 9.56 -13.19 15.99
N ARG A 293 9.10 -13.33 14.74
CA ARG A 293 8.82 -12.17 13.88
C ARG A 293 7.50 -11.52 14.28
N GLU A 294 7.52 -10.20 14.46
CA GLU A 294 6.35 -9.38 14.73
C GLU A 294 6.30 -8.17 13.81
N GLU A 295 5.12 -7.57 13.66
CA GLU A 295 4.93 -6.31 12.93
C GLU A 295 4.74 -5.16 13.92
N ALA A 296 5.42 -4.05 13.68
CA ALA A 296 5.23 -2.83 14.46
C ALA A 296 5.31 -1.59 13.56
N THR A 297 4.66 -0.51 14.00
CA THR A 297 4.81 0.79 13.35
C THR A 297 6.09 1.47 13.86
N VAL A 298 7.02 1.70 12.95
CA VAL A 298 8.27 2.42 13.19
C VAL A 298 8.19 3.76 12.48
N TYR A 299 8.63 4.83 13.14
CA TYR A 299 8.63 6.15 12.55
C TYR A 299 10.04 6.48 12.05
N SER A 300 10.19 7.02 10.84
CA SER A 300 11.47 7.60 10.43
C SER A 300 11.85 8.76 11.36
N LEU A 301 13.11 9.20 11.31
CA LEU A 301 13.53 10.40 12.05
C LEU A 301 12.79 11.68 11.62
N GLN A 302 12.19 11.68 10.43
CA GLN A 302 11.32 12.76 9.93
C GLN A 302 9.86 12.60 10.37
N GLY A 303 9.51 11.52 11.06
CA GLY A 303 8.17 11.25 11.58
C GLY A 303 7.27 10.42 10.65
N PHE A 304 7.80 9.87 9.54
CA PHE A 304 7.00 9.06 8.62
C PHE A 304 6.78 7.65 9.17
N PRO A 305 5.53 7.15 9.28
CA PRO A 305 5.25 5.80 9.74
C PRO A 305 5.56 4.74 8.66
N TYR A 306 6.19 3.65 9.08
CA TYR A 306 6.44 2.42 8.33
C TYR A 306 5.92 1.23 9.14
N VAL A 307 5.13 0.36 8.52
CA VAL A 307 4.82 -0.95 9.10
C VAL A 307 6.00 -1.87 8.78
N CYS A 308 6.74 -2.25 9.81
CA CYS A 308 7.96 -3.03 9.68
C CYS A 308 7.81 -4.38 10.36
N HIS A 309 8.34 -5.42 9.73
CA HIS A 309 8.71 -6.63 10.44
C HIS A 309 9.92 -6.36 11.35
N LEU A 310 9.94 -7.01 12.50
CA LEU A 310 11.07 -7.05 13.43
C LEU A 310 11.10 -8.42 14.10
N TYR A 311 12.24 -8.77 14.70
CA TYR A 311 12.40 -10.03 15.42
C TYR A 311 12.52 -9.72 16.91
N ILE A 312 11.81 -10.43 17.77
CA ILE A 312 11.90 -10.33 19.24
C ILE A 312 12.38 -11.68 19.77
N ALA A 313 13.47 -11.69 20.54
CA ALA A 313 14.02 -12.93 21.05
C ALA A 313 13.11 -13.57 22.11
N LEU A 314 13.08 -14.89 22.14
CA LEU A 314 12.53 -15.68 23.24
C LEU A 314 13.60 -15.75 24.35
N PRO A 315 13.41 -15.06 25.48
CA PRO A 315 14.44 -14.90 26.49
C PRO A 315 14.85 -16.24 27.11
N ASN A 316 16.15 -16.46 27.26
CA ASN A 316 16.70 -17.66 27.91
C ASN A 316 18.01 -17.40 28.69
N ALA A 317 18.40 -16.13 28.84
CA ALA A 317 19.65 -15.75 29.46
C ALA A 317 19.49 -14.44 30.24
N GLU A 318 20.42 -14.20 31.15
CA GLU A 318 20.61 -12.90 31.77
C GLU A 318 21.21 -11.89 30.78
N ASP A 319 21.06 -10.61 31.12
CA ASP A 319 21.54 -9.48 30.32
C ASP A 319 23.06 -9.37 30.39
N SER A 320 23.73 -10.14 29.54
CA SER A 320 25.20 -10.26 29.50
C SER A 320 25.69 -10.25 28.05
N PRO A 321 25.54 -9.13 27.34
CA PRO A 321 25.99 -9.05 25.96
C PRO A 321 27.50 -9.15 25.85
N ASP A 322 27.96 -9.76 24.76
CA ASP A 322 29.37 -9.82 24.44
C ASP A 322 29.91 -8.43 24.08
N PRO A 323 31.05 -7.98 24.64
CA PRO A 323 31.60 -6.66 24.37
C PRO A 323 31.94 -6.41 22.89
N GLU A 324 32.44 -7.42 22.17
CA GLU A 324 32.73 -7.29 20.74
C GLU A 324 31.43 -7.13 19.93
N TYR A 325 30.39 -7.87 20.30
CA TYR A 325 29.07 -7.73 19.70
C TYR A 325 28.46 -6.35 19.95
N LEU A 326 28.53 -5.81 21.17
CA LEU A 326 28.07 -4.45 21.46
C LEU A 326 28.87 -3.40 20.68
N ALA A 327 30.20 -3.54 20.62
CA ALA A 327 31.05 -2.63 19.85
C ALA A 327 30.67 -2.65 18.36
N HIS A 328 30.32 -3.81 17.82
CA HIS A 328 29.85 -3.96 16.46
C HIS A 328 28.49 -3.27 16.23
N ILE A 329 27.50 -3.46 17.12
CA ILE A 329 26.21 -2.75 17.08
C ILE A 329 26.44 -1.24 17.12
N LEU A 330 27.28 -0.76 18.05
CA LEU A 330 27.59 0.66 18.20
C LEU A 330 28.24 1.24 16.94
N LYS A 331 29.17 0.50 16.30
CA LYS A 331 29.76 0.90 15.02
C LYS A 331 28.66 1.06 13.95
N CYS A 332 27.78 0.08 13.80
CA CYS A 332 26.75 0.15 12.76
C CYS A 332 25.69 1.21 13.05
N ALA A 333 25.37 1.46 14.32
CA ALA A 333 24.52 2.57 14.74
C ALA A 333 25.16 3.94 14.39
N ARG A 334 26.47 4.10 14.58
CA ARG A 334 27.23 5.31 14.18
C ARG A 334 27.21 5.47 12.66
N ASP A 335 27.57 4.43 11.91
CA ASP A 335 27.62 4.44 10.45
C ASP A 335 26.22 4.71 9.85
N ALA A 336 25.16 4.24 10.51
CA ALA A 336 23.79 4.51 10.11
C ALA A 336 23.34 5.96 10.34
N GLY A 337 24.05 6.72 11.20
CA GLY A 337 23.70 8.09 11.58
C GLY A 337 22.62 8.18 12.66
N LEU A 338 22.56 7.21 13.59
CA LEU A 338 21.57 7.25 14.68
C LEU A 338 21.83 8.41 15.66
N PRO A 339 20.80 8.90 16.39
CA PRO A 339 20.94 10.08 17.25
C PRO A 339 22.03 9.95 18.31
N THR A 340 22.80 11.02 18.53
CA THR A 340 23.93 11.04 19.47
C THR A 340 23.58 10.60 20.88
N GLY A 341 22.38 10.95 21.37
CA GLY A 341 21.91 10.51 22.68
C GLY A 341 21.77 8.99 22.78
N TYR A 342 21.28 8.34 21.72
CA TYR A 342 21.16 6.89 21.65
C TYR A 342 22.53 6.21 21.54
N LEU A 343 23.44 6.77 20.75
CA LEU A 343 24.82 6.26 20.65
C LEU A 343 25.54 6.25 22.01
N ARG A 344 25.35 7.30 22.83
CA ARG A 344 25.89 7.34 24.20
C ARG A 344 25.27 6.29 25.12
N ALA A 345 23.98 6.02 24.97
CA ALA A 345 23.31 4.97 25.74
C ALA A 345 23.87 3.58 25.40
N LEU A 346 24.09 3.28 24.12
CA LEU A 346 24.75 2.04 23.67
C LEU A 346 26.19 1.94 24.19
N GLU A 347 26.96 3.03 24.15
CA GLU A 347 28.33 3.07 24.67
C GLU A 347 28.38 2.86 26.20
N ALA A 348 27.39 3.35 26.94
CA ALA A 348 27.26 3.08 28.37
C ALA A 348 27.01 1.58 28.68
N LEU A 349 26.46 0.80 27.74
CA LEU A 349 26.31 -0.65 27.90
C LEU A 349 27.66 -1.37 27.76
N THR A 350 28.51 -0.93 26.83
CA THR A 350 29.87 -1.52 26.65
C THR A 350 30.80 -1.33 27.85
N THR A 351 30.53 -0.34 28.70
CA THR A 351 31.34 -0.07 29.90
C THR A 351 30.87 -0.82 31.14
N ARG A 352 29.73 -1.53 31.07
CA ARG A 352 29.14 -2.30 32.17
C ARG A 352 29.31 -3.81 32.02
N SER A 353 29.58 -4.28 30.80
CA SER A 353 29.74 -5.69 30.41
C SER A 353 31.13 -6.25 30.67
#